data_AF-A0A960AWU1-F1
#
_entry.id   AF-A0A960AWU1-F1
#
_cell.length_a   1.000
_cell.length_b   1.000
_cell.length_c   1.000
_cell.angle_alpha   90.00
_cell.angle_beta   90.00
_cell.angle_gamma   90.00
#
_symmetry.space_group_name_H-M   'P 1'
#
loop_
_entity.id
_entity.type
_entity.pdbx_description
1 polymer ?
#
loop_
_entity_poly.entity_id
_entity_poly.type
_entity_poly.pdbx_seq_one_letter_code
_entity_poly.pdbx_strand_id
1 'polypeptide(L)'
;PDTGEPTGTLHEGAAYWVNEHVVPPPSQTQWEQAIPNGQQHLHSLGITGWQDAWVTPATQSAYRSLANSGRLTGRVVGALWWDRHRGLEQIEELSARRELNAPGFHPTTVKIMIDGVLETYTGALLEPYCDGCGGHTDNTGLTFVDPDLLQAAVTELDAAGFQVHMHAIGDHDKSSFFCITLDTTADDYQIIDVRFEKLSRVHGV
;
A
#
# COMPACT_ATOMS: atom_id res chain seq x y z
N PRO A 1 20.78 -6.45 -18.09
CA PRO A 1 21.52 -7.63 -18.57
C PRO A 1 22.50 -7.27 -19.70
N ASP A 2 23.77 -7.67 -19.56
CA ASP A 2 24.85 -7.35 -20.51
C ASP A 2 24.62 -7.88 -21.92
N THR A 3 23.76 -8.90 -22.06
CA THR A 3 23.42 -9.54 -23.34
C THR A 3 22.25 -8.87 -24.06
N GLY A 4 21.51 -7.96 -23.41
CA GLY A 4 20.28 -7.39 -23.95
C GLY A 4 19.10 -8.37 -24.05
N GLU A 5 19.27 -9.63 -23.64
CA GLU A 5 18.20 -10.62 -23.60
C GLU A 5 17.36 -10.49 -22.31
N PRO A 6 16.02 -10.60 -22.37
CA PRO A 6 15.17 -10.60 -21.19
C PRO A 6 15.53 -11.76 -20.26
N THR A 7 15.77 -11.46 -18.98
CA THR A 7 16.10 -12.49 -17.96
C THR A 7 14.87 -13.24 -17.45
N GLY A 8 13.66 -12.82 -17.84
CA GLY A 8 12.40 -13.37 -17.35
C GLY A 8 11.91 -12.77 -16.03
N THR A 9 12.57 -11.72 -15.52
CA THR A 9 12.17 -11.00 -14.29
C THR A 9 11.75 -9.58 -14.63
N LEU A 10 10.68 -9.10 -13.98
CA LEU A 10 10.19 -7.73 -14.07
C LEU A 10 10.34 -7.06 -12.71
N HIS A 11 10.81 -5.81 -12.70
CA HIS A 11 11.04 -5.04 -11.48
C HIS A 11 10.16 -3.79 -11.45
N GLU A 12 9.62 -3.49 -10.26
CA GLU A 12 8.78 -2.32 -9.95
C GLU A 12 7.77 -1.96 -11.05
N GLY A 13 7.93 -0.80 -11.69
CA GLY A 13 7.02 -0.28 -12.71
C GLY A 13 6.80 -1.23 -13.88
N ALA A 14 7.81 -2.04 -14.24
CA ALA A 14 7.66 -3.03 -15.31
C ALA A 14 6.74 -4.19 -14.90
N ALA A 15 6.80 -4.62 -13.63
CA ALA A 15 5.91 -5.65 -13.11
C ALA A 15 4.46 -5.14 -13.02
N TYR A 16 4.28 -3.91 -12.52
CA TYR A 16 2.97 -3.26 -12.49
C TYR A 16 2.38 -3.09 -13.89
N TRP A 17 3.19 -2.66 -14.86
CA TRP A 17 2.72 -2.49 -16.24
C TRP A 17 2.20 -3.79 -16.84
N VAL A 18 2.93 -4.90 -16.68
CA VAL A 18 2.49 -6.21 -17.18
C VAL A 18 1.24 -6.68 -16.46
N ASN A 19 1.16 -6.50 -15.13
CA ASN A 19 -0.03 -6.85 -14.37
C ASN A 19 -1.26 -6.04 -14.83
N GLU A 20 -1.09 -4.75 -15.14
CA GLU A 20 -2.18 -3.87 -15.58
C GLU A 20 -2.61 -4.11 -17.04
N HIS A 21 -1.68 -4.45 -17.93
CA HIS A 21 -1.95 -4.46 -19.38
C HIS A 21 -2.02 -5.86 -20.00
N VAL A 22 -1.49 -6.88 -19.31
CA VAL A 22 -1.37 -8.25 -19.86
C VAL A 22 -2.18 -9.25 -19.03
N VAL A 23 -2.13 -9.16 -17.70
CA VAL A 23 -2.85 -10.09 -16.82
C VAL A 23 -4.33 -9.72 -16.77
N PRO A 24 -5.27 -10.64 -17.07
CA PRO A 24 -6.69 -10.35 -16.96
C PRO A 24 -7.08 -9.97 -15.52
N PRO A 25 -7.76 -8.84 -15.30
CA PRO A 25 -8.12 -8.43 -13.96
C PRO A 25 -9.14 -9.41 -13.36
N PRO A 26 -9.07 -9.71 -12.04
CA PRO A 26 -10.08 -10.52 -11.40
C PRO A 26 -11.45 -9.87 -11.49
N SER A 27 -12.47 -10.68 -11.77
CA SER A 27 -13.87 -10.27 -11.75
C SER A 27 -14.33 -9.91 -10.34
N GLN A 28 -15.43 -9.14 -10.25
CA GLN A 28 -16.10 -8.83 -8.98
C GLN A 28 -16.39 -10.09 -8.15
N THR A 29 -16.90 -11.15 -8.79
CA THR A 29 -17.21 -12.43 -8.12
C THR A 29 -15.96 -13.09 -7.54
N GLN A 30 -14.82 -13.01 -8.25
CA GLN A 30 -13.56 -13.56 -7.74
C GLN A 30 -13.09 -12.80 -6.50
N TRP A 31 -13.21 -11.47 -6.46
CA TRP A 31 -12.92 -10.70 -5.25
C TRP A 31 -13.87 -11.04 -4.09
N GLU A 32 -15.16 -11.17 -4.36
CA GLU A 32 -16.17 -11.55 -3.38
C GLU A 32 -16.01 -13.00 -2.85
N GLN A 33 -15.20 -13.82 -3.53
CA GLN A 33 -14.79 -15.15 -3.06
C GLN A 33 -13.44 -15.10 -2.32
N ALA A 34 -12.49 -14.30 -2.79
CA ALA A 34 -11.14 -14.21 -2.23
C ALA A 34 -11.11 -13.51 -0.86
N ILE A 35 -11.82 -12.38 -0.70
CA ILE A 35 -11.82 -11.60 0.55
C ILE A 35 -12.31 -12.45 1.75
N PRO A 36 -13.42 -13.21 1.67
CA PRO A 36 -13.83 -14.09 2.76
C PRO A 36 -12.81 -15.17 3.12
N ASN A 37 -12.05 -15.69 2.15
CA ASN A 37 -10.99 -16.67 2.42
C ASN A 37 -9.87 -16.05 3.27
N GLY A 38 -9.42 -14.84 2.90
CA GLY A 38 -8.45 -14.09 3.70
C GLY A 38 -8.96 -13.77 5.10
N GLN A 39 -10.22 -13.30 5.20
CA GLN A 39 -10.89 -13.05 6.47
C GLN A 39 -10.95 -14.32 7.34
N GLN A 40 -11.31 -15.48 6.77
CA GLN A 40 -11.35 -16.74 7.52
C GLN A 40 -9.98 -17.10 8.09
N HIS A 41 -8.92 -16.90 7.30
CA HIS A 41 -7.56 -17.12 7.78
C HIS A 41 -7.20 -16.16 8.93
N LEU A 42 -7.43 -14.86 8.76
CA LEU A 42 -7.19 -13.86 9.82
C LEU A 42 -7.98 -14.17 11.09
N HIS A 43 -9.25 -14.54 10.96
CA HIS A 43 -10.10 -14.93 12.08
C HIS A 43 -9.58 -16.16 12.82
N SER A 44 -9.01 -17.14 12.10
CA SER A 44 -8.38 -18.32 12.72
C SER A 44 -7.19 -17.97 13.61
N LEU A 45 -6.57 -16.81 13.39
CA LEU A 45 -5.46 -16.26 14.19
C LEU A 45 -5.94 -15.28 15.27
N GLY A 46 -7.25 -15.10 15.43
CA GLY A 46 -7.86 -14.13 16.35
C GLY A 46 -7.83 -12.67 15.87
N ILE A 47 -7.48 -12.43 14.60
CA ILE A 47 -7.42 -11.09 14.00
C ILE A 47 -8.82 -10.75 13.48
N THR A 48 -9.47 -9.75 14.08
CA THR A 48 -10.83 -9.32 13.71
C THR A 48 -10.88 -7.98 13.00
N GLY A 49 -9.71 -7.40 12.68
CA GLY A 49 -9.62 -6.20 11.88
C GLY A 49 -8.22 -6.01 11.29
N TRP A 50 -8.16 -5.37 10.13
CA TRP A 50 -6.93 -5.16 9.38
C TRP A 50 -7.00 -3.85 8.57
N GLN A 51 -5.84 -3.42 8.10
CA GLN A 51 -5.74 -2.35 7.12
C GLN A 51 -5.36 -2.96 5.77
N ASP A 52 -6.26 -2.85 4.79
CA ASP A 52 -5.92 -3.19 3.41
C ASP A 52 -5.09 -2.06 2.83
N ALA A 53 -3.84 -2.35 2.50
CA ALA A 53 -2.88 -1.33 2.15
C ALA A 53 -2.98 -0.86 0.69
N TRP A 54 -3.80 -1.50 -0.14
CA TRP A 54 -4.05 -1.08 -1.52
C TRP A 54 -5.46 -1.44 -1.97
N VAL A 55 -6.38 -0.47 -1.82
CA VAL A 55 -7.76 -0.60 -2.27
C VAL A 55 -7.94 0.07 -3.64
N THR A 56 -8.25 -0.75 -4.65
CA THR A 56 -8.66 -0.32 -5.99
C THR A 56 -10.18 -0.12 -6.05
N PRO A 57 -10.74 0.52 -7.08
CA PRO A 57 -12.19 0.60 -7.25
C PRO A 57 -12.88 -0.78 -7.27
N ALA A 58 -12.22 -1.80 -7.83
CA ALA A 58 -12.73 -3.16 -7.88
C ALA A 58 -12.79 -3.81 -6.49
N THR A 59 -11.69 -3.77 -5.73
CA THR A 59 -11.67 -4.34 -4.37
C THR A 59 -12.56 -3.55 -3.42
N GLN A 60 -12.65 -2.22 -3.58
CA GLN A 60 -13.59 -1.38 -2.85
C GLN A 60 -15.05 -1.78 -3.09
N SER A 61 -15.43 -2.02 -4.34
CA SER A 61 -16.75 -2.52 -4.70
C SER A 61 -17.04 -3.87 -4.03
N ALA A 62 -16.09 -4.79 -4.05
CA ALA A 62 -16.20 -6.09 -3.40
C ALA A 62 -16.37 -5.99 -1.87
N TYR A 63 -15.55 -5.18 -1.19
CA TYR A 63 -15.71 -4.93 0.25
C TYR A 63 -17.09 -4.40 0.60
N ARG A 64 -17.60 -3.42 -0.17
CA ARG A 64 -18.95 -2.87 0.05
C ARG A 64 -20.04 -3.90 -0.18
N SER A 65 -19.93 -4.72 -1.22
CA SER A 65 -20.88 -5.81 -1.50
C SER A 65 -20.92 -6.83 -0.35
N LEU A 66 -19.74 -7.24 0.15
CA LEU A 66 -19.61 -8.15 1.28
C LEU A 66 -20.14 -7.54 2.59
N ALA A 67 -19.86 -6.27 2.85
CA ALA A 67 -20.38 -5.53 3.99
C ALA A 67 -21.91 -5.47 3.98
N ASN A 68 -22.50 -5.06 2.85
CA ASN A 68 -23.94 -4.91 2.72
C ASN A 68 -24.70 -6.26 2.77
N SER A 69 -24.04 -7.35 2.37
CA SER A 69 -24.59 -8.71 2.49
C SER A 69 -24.32 -9.38 3.84
N GLY A 70 -23.62 -8.71 4.76
CA GLY A 70 -23.25 -9.26 6.07
C GLY A 70 -22.16 -10.34 6.04
N ARG A 71 -21.47 -10.51 4.89
CA ARG A 71 -20.38 -11.48 4.70
C ARG A 71 -19.01 -10.93 5.10
N LEU A 72 -18.87 -9.60 5.16
CA LEU A 72 -17.72 -8.95 5.80
C LEU A 72 -17.99 -8.88 7.30
N THR A 73 -17.23 -9.65 8.08
CA THR A 73 -17.41 -9.77 9.54
C THR A 73 -16.24 -9.17 10.33
N GLY A 74 -15.11 -8.91 9.67
CA GLY A 74 -14.01 -8.12 10.23
C GLY A 74 -14.17 -6.62 10.02
N ARG A 75 -13.36 -5.83 10.72
CA ARG A 75 -13.24 -4.37 10.53
C ARG A 75 -12.06 -4.04 9.63
N VAL A 76 -12.33 -3.42 8.50
CA VAL A 76 -11.33 -3.12 7.48
C VAL A 76 -11.15 -1.61 7.35
N VAL A 77 -9.90 -1.16 7.43
CA VAL A 77 -9.50 0.19 7.01
C VAL A 77 -8.86 0.08 5.63
N GLY A 78 -9.45 0.69 4.61
CA GLY A 78 -8.95 0.66 3.25
C GLY A 78 -8.02 1.83 2.97
N ALA A 79 -6.81 1.55 2.49
CA ALA A 79 -5.89 2.56 1.98
C ALA A 79 -6.10 2.77 0.48
N LEU A 80 -6.56 3.95 0.11
CA LEU A 80 -6.68 4.41 -1.27
C LEU A 80 -5.30 4.74 -1.81
N TRP A 81 -5.04 4.40 -3.07
CA TRP A 81 -3.72 4.59 -3.68
C TRP A 81 -3.49 6.05 -4.09
N TRP A 82 -2.35 6.61 -3.71
CA TRP A 82 -1.84 7.86 -4.26
C TRP A 82 -1.08 7.61 -5.55
N ASP A 83 -1.56 8.19 -6.64
CA ASP A 83 -0.83 8.15 -7.91
C ASP A 83 0.27 9.21 -7.91
N ARG A 84 1.53 8.74 -7.91
CA ARG A 84 2.73 9.59 -7.91
C ARG A 84 2.90 10.43 -9.17
N HIS A 85 2.19 10.11 -10.26
CA HIS A 85 2.23 10.88 -11.51
C HIS A 85 1.21 12.02 -11.55
N ARG A 86 0.41 12.16 -10.49
CA ARG A 86 -0.61 13.19 -10.31
C ARG A 86 -0.27 14.11 -9.13
N GLY A 87 -0.88 15.28 -9.11
CA GLY A 87 -0.70 16.27 -8.05
C GLY A 87 -1.82 16.20 -7.00
N LEU A 88 -2.03 17.33 -6.31
CA LEU A 88 -3.04 17.48 -5.25
C LEU A 88 -4.48 17.38 -5.76
N GLU A 89 -4.71 17.53 -7.07
CA GLU A 89 -6.04 17.44 -7.67
C GLU A 89 -6.73 16.08 -7.46
N GLN A 90 -5.96 15.02 -7.16
CA GLN A 90 -6.52 13.71 -6.86
C GLN A 90 -7.24 13.62 -5.50
N ILE A 91 -7.04 14.59 -4.59
CA ILE A 91 -7.64 14.57 -3.24
C ILE A 91 -9.18 14.62 -3.29
N GLU A 92 -9.74 15.32 -4.27
CA GLU A 92 -11.20 15.36 -4.47
C GLU A 92 -11.75 13.98 -4.84
N GLU A 93 -11.06 13.27 -5.74
CA GLU A 93 -11.41 11.91 -6.14
C GLU A 93 -11.27 10.93 -4.96
N LEU A 94 -10.19 11.03 -4.19
CA LEU A 94 -9.97 10.23 -2.99
C LEU A 94 -11.08 10.48 -1.95
N SER A 95 -11.48 11.74 -1.76
CA SER A 95 -12.59 12.13 -0.89
C SER A 95 -13.91 11.52 -1.35
N ALA A 96 -14.22 11.58 -2.65
CA ALA A 96 -15.40 10.93 -3.21
C ALA A 96 -15.39 9.41 -2.99
N ARG A 97 -14.21 8.78 -3.14
CA ARG A 97 -14.03 7.35 -2.86
C ARG A 97 -14.22 7.02 -1.39
N ARG A 98 -13.82 7.90 -0.46
CA ARG A 98 -14.05 7.69 0.99
C ARG A 98 -15.53 7.59 1.34
N GLU A 99 -16.38 8.39 0.67
CA GLU A 99 -17.83 8.38 0.89
C GLU A 99 -18.47 7.05 0.46
N LEU A 100 -17.79 6.26 -0.38
CA LEU A 100 -18.15 4.87 -0.69
C LEU A 100 -17.69 3.90 0.41
N ASN A 101 -18.02 4.22 1.67
CA ASN A 101 -17.84 3.33 2.81
C ASN A 101 -19.00 2.31 2.93
N ALA A 102 -18.88 1.38 3.87
CA ALA A 102 -19.93 0.42 4.22
C ALA A 102 -19.75 -0.07 5.67
N PRO A 103 -20.73 -0.74 6.28
CA PRO A 103 -20.57 -1.33 7.61
C PRO A 103 -19.33 -2.22 7.71
N GLY A 104 -18.43 -1.90 8.63
CA GLY A 104 -17.17 -2.65 8.81
C GLY A 104 -16.08 -2.35 7.77
N PHE A 105 -16.31 -1.47 6.78
CA PHE A 105 -15.31 -1.09 5.78
C PHE A 105 -15.16 0.44 5.70
N HIS A 106 -13.94 0.92 5.98
CA HIS A 106 -13.61 2.34 6.13
C HIS A 106 -12.45 2.73 5.20
N PRO A 107 -12.70 3.22 3.98
CA PRO A 107 -11.67 3.70 3.05
C PRO A 107 -11.11 5.08 3.44
N THR A 108 -10.55 5.19 4.64
CA THR A 108 -10.14 6.45 5.29
C THR A 108 -8.63 6.66 5.32
N THR A 109 -7.87 5.81 4.66
CA THR A 109 -6.41 5.92 4.59
C THR A 109 -5.97 6.19 3.15
N VAL A 110 -4.85 6.87 2.96
CA VAL A 110 -4.20 7.03 1.65
C VAL A 110 -2.78 6.45 1.72
N LYS A 111 -2.46 5.53 0.80
CA LYS A 111 -1.14 4.90 0.66
C LYS A 111 -0.28 5.71 -0.31
N ILE A 112 0.90 6.14 0.14
CA ILE A 112 1.90 6.84 -0.68
C ILE A 112 3.17 5.99 -0.72
N MET A 113 3.70 5.73 -1.91
CA MET A 113 5.02 5.09 -2.08
C MET A 113 6.08 6.16 -2.22
N ILE A 114 7.01 6.26 -1.27
CA ILE A 114 8.05 7.30 -1.27
C ILE A 114 9.33 6.79 -1.93
N ASP A 115 9.67 5.52 -1.74
CA ASP A 115 10.82 4.87 -2.35
C ASP A 115 10.52 3.42 -2.77
N GLY A 116 11.54 2.74 -3.30
CA GLY A 116 11.49 1.34 -3.71
C GLY A 116 11.82 0.38 -2.57
N VAL A 117 12.60 -0.67 -2.87
CA VAL A 117 13.04 -1.69 -1.91
C VAL A 117 14.57 -1.83 -1.95
N LEU A 118 15.19 -2.33 -0.88
CA LEU A 118 16.66 -2.46 -0.82
C LEU A 118 17.15 -3.59 -1.71
N GLU A 119 16.36 -4.64 -1.87
CA GLU A 119 16.68 -5.86 -2.62
C GLU A 119 16.92 -5.59 -4.11
N THR A 120 16.27 -4.54 -4.64
CA THR A 120 16.45 -4.07 -6.02
C THR A 120 17.24 -2.78 -6.12
N TYR A 121 17.86 -2.34 -5.01
CA TYR A 121 18.67 -1.12 -4.93
C TYR A 121 17.91 0.17 -5.28
N THR A 122 16.61 0.22 -4.98
CA THR A 122 15.73 1.37 -5.27
C THR A 122 15.19 2.08 -4.04
N GLY A 123 15.38 1.52 -2.83
CA GLY A 123 15.14 2.25 -1.58
C GLY A 123 16.10 3.43 -1.43
N ALA A 124 15.62 4.60 -0.99
CA ALA A 124 16.39 5.84 -1.01
C ALA A 124 17.31 5.95 0.21
N LEU A 125 18.63 5.96 0.00
CA LEU A 125 19.64 5.97 1.07
C LEU A 125 20.38 7.31 1.19
N LEU A 126 20.81 7.68 2.40
CA LEU A 126 21.67 8.84 2.64
C LEU A 126 23.08 8.64 2.07
N GLU A 127 23.56 7.40 2.15
CA GLU A 127 24.86 6.98 1.62
C GLU A 127 24.66 5.99 0.45
N PRO A 128 25.56 5.97 -0.55
CA PRO A 128 25.40 5.05 -1.66
C PRO A 128 25.45 3.58 -1.24
N TYR A 129 24.69 2.74 -1.96
CA TYR A 129 24.71 1.29 -1.79
C TYR A 129 26.13 0.75 -1.92
N CYS A 130 26.42 -0.31 -1.15
CA CYS A 130 27.69 -1.02 -1.29
C CYS A 130 27.73 -1.86 -2.57
N ASP A 131 28.90 -2.00 -3.16
CA ASP A 131 29.17 -3.03 -4.16
C ASP A 131 29.43 -4.40 -3.49
N GLY A 132 29.50 -5.45 -4.30
CA GLY A 132 29.75 -6.82 -3.82
C GLY A 132 31.12 -7.04 -3.17
N CYS A 133 32.01 -6.04 -3.19
CA CYS A 133 33.36 -6.06 -2.62
C CYS A 133 33.49 -5.15 -1.37
N GLY A 134 32.40 -4.53 -0.92
CA GLY A 134 32.40 -3.60 0.22
C GLY A 134 32.87 -2.17 -0.11
N GLY A 135 33.03 -1.84 -1.39
CA GLY A 135 33.14 -0.45 -1.86
C GLY A 135 31.77 0.22 -1.95
N HIS A 136 31.72 1.53 -2.19
CA HIS A 136 30.47 2.26 -2.43
C HIS A 136 30.22 2.43 -3.93
N THR A 137 28.97 2.22 -4.35
CA THR A 137 28.47 2.62 -5.66
C THR A 137 28.23 4.14 -5.72
N ASP A 138 27.68 4.63 -6.82
CA ASP A 138 27.10 5.98 -6.95
C ASP A 138 25.57 6.00 -6.78
N ASN A 139 24.95 4.82 -6.58
CA ASN A 139 23.50 4.68 -6.45
C ASN A 139 23.06 4.95 -5.02
N THR A 140 22.15 5.91 -4.83
CA THR A 140 21.48 6.20 -3.55
C THR A 140 19.98 5.84 -3.58
N GLY A 141 19.54 5.04 -4.56
CA GLY A 141 18.15 4.65 -4.74
C GLY A 141 17.29 5.70 -5.43
N LEU A 142 15.96 5.54 -5.33
CA LEU A 142 14.98 6.36 -6.03
C LEU A 142 14.02 7.01 -5.04
N THR A 143 13.74 8.30 -5.23
CA THR A 143 12.64 9.00 -4.59
C THR A 143 11.50 9.16 -5.59
N PHE A 144 10.32 8.64 -5.25
CA PHE A 144 9.18 8.56 -6.17
C PHE A 144 8.28 9.79 -6.17
N VAL A 145 8.30 10.58 -5.10
CA VAL A 145 7.48 11.79 -4.94
C VAL A 145 8.40 12.96 -4.59
N ASP A 146 8.19 14.08 -5.25
CA ASP A 146 8.90 15.32 -4.93
C ASP A 146 8.63 15.73 -3.46
N PRO A 147 9.65 16.14 -2.68
CA PRO A 147 9.48 16.46 -1.25
C PRO A 147 8.48 17.58 -0.96
N ASP A 148 8.44 18.62 -1.79
CA ASP A 148 7.51 19.74 -1.60
C ASP A 148 6.08 19.30 -1.91
N LEU A 149 5.90 18.49 -2.97
CA LEU A 149 4.62 17.87 -3.27
C LEU A 149 4.16 16.92 -2.15
N LEU A 150 5.07 16.10 -1.61
CA LEU A 150 4.75 15.17 -0.52
C LEU A 150 4.30 15.92 0.73
N GLN A 151 5.02 16.98 1.13
CA GLN A 151 4.64 17.81 2.28
C GLN A 151 3.25 18.44 2.09
N ALA A 152 2.98 19.00 0.90
CA ALA A 152 1.68 19.57 0.58
C ALA A 152 0.58 18.50 0.58
N ALA A 153 0.82 17.34 -0.02
CA ALA A 153 -0.13 16.23 -0.08
C ALA A 153 -0.50 15.72 1.31
N VAL A 154 0.48 15.51 2.20
CA VAL A 154 0.23 15.08 3.58
C VAL A 154 -0.60 16.09 4.34
N THR A 155 -0.28 17.38 4.20
CA THR A 155 -1.00 18.46 4.88
C THR A 155 -2.46 18.52 4.44
N GLU A 156 -2.71 18.47 3.12
CA GLU A 156 -4.07 18.53 2.57
C GLU A 156 -4.87 17.25 2.86
N LEU A 157 -4.22 16.08 2.85
CA LEU A 157 -4.86 14.81 3.21
C LEU A 157 -5.28 14.78 4.68
N ASP A 158 -4.42 15.23 5.60
CA ASP A 158 -4.74 15.35 7.03
C ASP A 158 -5.89 16.34 7.25
N ALA A 159 -5.83 17.51 6.61
CA ALA A 159 -6.91 18.51 6.65
C ALA A 159 -8.24 17.98 6.09
N ALA A 160 -8.18 17.12 5.06
CA ALA A 160 -9.33 16.43 4.51
C ALA A 160 -9.84 15.28 5.39
N GLY A 161 -9.12 14.90 6.46
CA GLY A 161 -9.50 13.84 7.40
C GLY A 161 -9.07 12.43 7.00
N PHE A 162 -8.05 12.30 6.15
CA PHE A 162 -7.42 11.02 5.83
C PHE A 162 -6.27 10.71 6.77
N GLN A 163 -6.12 9.43 7.12
CA GLN A 163 -4.85 8.93 7.65
C GLN A 163 -3.88 8.71 6.49
N VAL A 164 -2.65 9.22 6.59
CA VAL A 164 -1.61 8.93 5.60
C VAL A 164 -0.83 7.68 6.00
N HIS A 165 -0.62 6.79 5.04
CA HIS A 165 0.18 5.58 5.17
C HIS A 165 1.30 5.64 4.13
N MET A 166 2.55 5.67 4.57
CA MET A 166 3.70 5.77 3.69
C MET A 166 4.44 4.43 3.60
N HIS A 167 4.91 4.09 2.41
CA HIS A 167 6.01 3.15 2.23
C HIS A 167 7.31 3.95 2.16
N ALA A 168 8.21 3.70 3.11
CA ALA A 168 9.55 4.25 3.19
C ALA A 168 10.47 3.15 3.74
N ILE A 169 11.49 2.76 2.99
CA ILE A 169 12.43 1.71 3.41
C ILE A 169 13.83 2.28 3.66
N GLY A 170 14.33 3.09 2.75
CA GLY A 170 15.65 3.68 2.86
C GLY A 170 15.71 4.84 3.88
N ASP A 171 16.92 5.13 4.36
CA ASP A 171 17.16 6.10 5.44
C ASP A 171 17.29 7.55 4.96
N HIS A 172 17.27 7.79 3.64
CA HIS A 172 17.27 9.14 3.07
C HIS A 172 16.05 9.94 3.52
N ASP A 173 14.91 9.26 3.63
CA ASP A 173 13.69 9.90 4.07
C ASP A 173 13.69 10.01 5.60
N LYS A 174 13.88 11.25 6.09
CA LYS A 174 13.90 11.57 7.53
C LYS A 174 12.52 11.39 8.19
N SER A 175 11.52 11.02 7.40
CA SER A 175 10.18 10.61 7.81
C SER A 175 10.24 9.19 8.38
N SER A 176 10.63 9.03 9.64
CA SER A 176 10.59 7.71 10.32
C SER A 176 9.15 7.22 10.51
N PHE A 177 8.54 6.69 9.46
CA PHE A 177 7.25 6.01 9.50
C PHE A 177 7.35 4.68 8.74
N PHE A 178 7.66 3.65 9.52
CA PHE A 178 7.72 2.27 9.06
C PHE A 178 6.31 1.74 8.81
N CYS A 179 6.03 1.26 7.59
CA CYS A 179 4.88 0.43 7.36
C CYS A 179 5.16 -0.66 6.31
N ILE A 180 5.06 -1.92 6.76
CA ILE A 180 5.11 -3.10 5.91
C ILE A 180 3.75 -3.22 5.20
N THR A 181 3.81 -3.34 3.88
CA THR A 181 2.65 -3.56 3.01
C THR A 181 2.57 -5.05 2.69
N LEU A 182 1.41 -5.70 2.88
CA LEU A 182 1.18 -7.06 2.38
C LEU A 182 0.80 -6.98 0.90
N ASP A 183 1.58 -7.61 0.03
CA ASP A 183 1.19 -7.89 -1.35
C ASP A 183 0.95 -9.40 -1.47
N THR A 184 -0.30 -9.81 -1.64
CA THR A 184 -0.63 -11.22 -1.93
C THR A 184 -0.68 -11.39 -3.43
N THR A 185 0.47 -11.66 -4.05
CA THR A 185 0.47 -12.22 -5.41
C THR A 185 0.10 -13.70 -5.32
N ALA A 186 -0.78 -14.13 -6.22
CA ALA A 186 -1.17 -15.53 -6.37
C ALA A 186 0.06 -16.35 -6.78
N ASP A 187 0.73 -16.95 -5.79
CA ASP A 187 1.42 -18.25 -5.83
C ASP A 187 2.26 -18.37 -4.54
N ASP A 188 1.71 -19.06 -3.55
CA ASP A 188 2.35 -19.59 -2.34
C ASP A 188 3.53 -18.81 -1.73
N TYR A 189 3.30 -17.65 -1.11
CA TYR A 189 4.10 -17.16 0.02
C TYR A 189 3.22 -16.36 0.99
N GLN A 190 3.08 -16.87 2.23
CA GLN A 190 2.38 -16.17 3.31
C GLN A 190 3.23 -15.00 3.80
N ILE A 191 2.65 -13.80 3.79
CA ILE A 191 3.10 -12.71 4.65
C ILE A 191 1.85 -12.19 5.39
N ILE A 192 1.94 -12.22 6.72
CA ILE A 192 0.92 -11.75 7.66
C ILE A 192 1.55 -10.58 8.39
N ASP A 193 0.90 -9.42 8.39
CA ASP A 193 1.19 -8.36 9.35
C ASP A 193 -0.11 -7.79 9.91
N VAL A 194 -0.09 -7.62 11.24
CA VAL A 194 -1.19 -7.28 12.13
C VAL A 194 -0.77 -6.02 12.85
N ARG A 195 -1.40 -4.89 12.55
CA ARG A 195 -1.14 -3.66 13.28
C ARG A 195 -1.68 -3.79 14.71
N PHE A 196 -0.80 -3.80 15.71
CA PHE A 196 -1.16 -3.51 17.10
C PHE A 196 -1.16 -1.99 17.30
N GLU A 197 -2.35 -1.41 17.50
CA GLU A 197 -2.46 -0.02 17.94
C GLU A 197 -2.15 0.08 19.44
N LYS A 198 -1.26 1.03 19.80
CA LYS A 198 -1.08 1.43 21.19
C LYS A 198 -2.36 2.15 21.63
N LEU A 199 -3.19 1.48 22.44
CA LEU A 199 -4.33 2.10 23.12
C LEU A 199 -3.81 3.16 24.10
N SER A 200 -3.68 4.41 23.68
CA SER A 200 -3.60 5.53 24.62
C SER A 200 -5.02 5.98 24.98
N ARG A 201 -5.63 5.33 25.97
CA ARG A 201 -6.78 5.90 26.70
C ARG A 201 -6.27 6.85 27.79
N VAL A 202 -6.49 8.14 27.52
CA VAL A 202 -6.81 9.30 28.38
C VAL A 202 -6.96 9.04 29.89
N HIS A 203 -6.35 9.88 30.73
CA HIS A 203 -6.88 10.64 31.91
C HIS A 203 -5.86 11.80 32.11
N GLY A 204 -6.17 13.09 32.18
CA GLY A 204 -7.34 13.75 32.76
C GLY A 204 -7.12 14.01 34.24
N VAL A 205 -6.23 14.94 34.60
CA VAL A 205 -6.35 15.99 35.66
C VAL A 205 -5.40 17.13 35.30
#